data_AF-A0A3T0S0Y6-F1
#
_entry.id   AF-A0A3T0S0Y6-F1
#
_cell.length_a   1.000
_cell.length_b   1.000
_cell.length_c   1.000
_cell.angle_alpha   90.00
_cell.angle_beta   90.00
_cell.angle_gamma   90.00
#
_symmetry.space_group_name_H-M   'P 1'
#
loop_
_entity.id
_entity.type
_entity.pdbx_description
1 polymer ?
#
loop_
_entity_poly.entity_id
_entity_poly.type
_entity_poly.pdbx_seq_one_letter_code
_entity_poly.pdbx_strand_id
1 'polypeptide(L)' 'MSTTTKNPVIEARARLAVRTRFGAPAEELAVLRTELERTKVERAIRHLVDAAPPVSAERRAELANMLIGGGAR' A
#
# COMPACT_ATOMS: atom_id res chain seq x y z
N MET A 1 23.45 1.16 -12.25
CA MET A 1 23.28 0.35 -11.02
C MET A 1 21.80 0.09 -10.84
N SER A 2 21.32 -1.11 -11.15
CA SER A 2 19.90 -1.46 -10.98
C SER A 2 19.59 -1.58 -9.49
N THR A 3 18.93 -0.57 -8.93
CA THR A 3 18.24 -0.73 -7.65
C THR A 3 17.05 -1.65 -7.91
N THR A 4 17.27 -2.96 -7.85
CA THR A 4 16.16 -3.93 -7.82
C THR A 4 15.28 -3.52 -6.65
N THR A 5 14.16 -2.87 -6.94
CA THR A 5 13.20 -2.43 -5.92
C THR A 5 12.68 -3.71 -5.27
N LYS A 6 13.28 -4.07 -4.13
CA LYS A 6 12.93 -5.30 -3.40
C LYS A 6 11.45 -5.22 -3.08
N ASN A 7 10.71 -6.28 -3.42
CA ASN A 7 9.28 -6.34 -3.19
C ASN A 7 8.99 -6.11 -1.69
N PRO A 8 8.26 -5.05 -1.33
CA PRO A 8 8.13 -4.62 0.07
C PRO A 8 7.42 -5.67 0.94
N VAL A 9 6.54 -6.48 0.34
CA VAL A 9 5.88 -7.59 1.04
C VAL A 9 6.88 -8.71 1.35
N ILE A 10 7.82 -9.00 0.45
CA ILE A 10 8.85 -10.03 0.68
C ILE A 10 9.77 -9.58 1.80
N GLU A 11 10.16 -8.30 1.82
CA GLU A 11 10.99 -7.74 2.87
C GLU A 11 10.29 -7.76 4.25
N ALA A 12 9.03 -7.33 4.32
CA ALA A 12 8.25 -7.38 5.56
C ALA A 12 8.08 -8.82 6.08
N ARG A 13 7.84 -9.79 5.19
CA ARG A 13 7.79 -11.22 5.54
C ARG A 13 9.13 -11.71 6.09
N ALA A 14 10.24 -11.34 5.45
CA ALA A 14 11.57 -11.72 5.90
C ALA A 14 11.87 -11.15 7.30
N ARG A 15 11.52 -9.88 7.56
CA ARG A 15 11.68 -9.25 8.88
C ARG A 15 10.89 -10.02 9.95
N LEU A 16 9.61 -10.30 9.72
CA LEU A 16 8.78 -11.05 10.67
C LEU A 16 9.34 -12.46 10.92
N ALA A 17 9.77 -13.16 9.87
CA ALA A 17 10.32 -14.52 10.00
C ALA A 17 11.62 -14.54 10.82
N VAL A 18 12.53 -13.58 10.58
CA VAL A 18 13.77 -13.42 11.34
C VAL A 18 13.46 -13.18 12.82
N ARG A 19 12.60 -12.21 13.14
CA ARG A 19 12.27 -11.88 14.53
C ARG A 19 11.54 -13.01 15.26
N THR A 20 10.68 -13.75 14.54
CA THR A 20 10.05 -14.96 15.07
C THR A 20 11.10 -16.03 15.40
N ARG A 21 12.06 -16.26 14.49
CA ARG A 21 13.12 -17.27 14.68
C ARG A 21 14.03 -16.95 15.88
N PHE A 22 14.30 -15.68 16.13
CA PHE A 22 15.13 -15.23 17.24
C PHE A 22 14.35 -14.96 18.54
N GLY A 23 13.09 -15.39 18.62
CA GLY A 23 12.31 -15.34 19.87
C GLY A 23 11.96 -13.93 20.32
N ALA A 24 11.70 -13.02 19.38
CA ALA A 24 11.25 -11.66 19.71
C ALA A 24 9.97 -11.69 20.57
N PRO A 25 9.76 -10.69 21.45
CA PRO A 25 8.56 -10.58 22.26
C PRO A 25 7.26 -10.58 21.44
N ALA A 26 6.18 -11.08 22.03
CA ALA A 26 4.88 -11.17 21.36
C ALA A 26 4.37 -9.81 20.84
N GLU A 27 4.65 -8.74 21.60
CA GLU A 27 4.30 -7.37 21.21
C GLU A 27 5.03 -6.92 19.94
N GLU A 28 6.33 -7.20 19.84
CA GLU A 28 7.12 -6.89 18.65
C GLU A 28 6.60 -7.67 17.43
N LEU A 29 6.26 -8.96 17.62
CA LEU A 29 5.68 -9.78 16.55
C LEU A 29 4.30 -9.26 16.11
N ALA A 30 3.49 -8.72 17.02
CA ALA A 30 2.18 -8.14 16.69
C ALA A 30 2.32 -6.87 15.83
N VAL A 31 3.30 -6.01 16.15
CA VAL A 31 3.61 -4.82 15.34
C VAL A 31 4.04 -5.24 13.93
N LEU A 32 4.98 -6.18 13.82
CA LEU A 32 5.48 -6.65 12.52
C LEU A 32 4.41 -7.35 11.66
N ARG A 33 3.45 -8.04 12.29
CA ARG A 33 2.28 -8.60 11.59
C ARG A 33 1.37 -7.50 11.05
N THR A 34 1.09 -6.49 11.86
CA THR A 34 0.29 -5.32 11.44
C THR A 34 0.95 -4.60 10.26
N GLU A 35 2.26 -4.39 10.32
CA GLU A 35 3.03 -3.81 9.21
C GLU A 35 2.96 -4.66 7.94
N LEU A 36 3.08 -5.98 8.06
CA LEU A 36 2.96 -6.89 6.93
C LEU A 36 1.57 -6.79 6.27
N GLU A 37 0.50 -6.80 7.06
CA GLU A 37 -0.86 -6.68 6.53
C GLU A 37 -1.08 -5.32 5.86
N ARG A 38 -0.62 -4.23 6.48
CA ARG A 38 -0.63 -2.91 5.85
C ARG A 38 0.09 -2.90 4.50
N THR A 39 1.29 -3.49 4.44
CA THR A 39 2.09 -3.53 3.22
C THR A 39 1.39 -4.34 2.11
N LYS A 40 0.70 -5.43 2.47
CA LYS A 40 -0.11 -6.21 1.50
C LYS A 40 -1.26 -5.39 0.95
N VAL A 41 -1.99 -4.69 1.83
CA VAL A 41 -3.12 -3.84 1.44
C VAL A 41 -2.65 -2.70 0.53
N GLU A 42 -1.59 -1.98 0.91
CA GLU A 42 -1.02 -0.90 0.09
C GLU A 42 -0.59 -1.41 -1.30
N ARG A 43 0.04 -2.58 -1.37
CA ARG A 43 0.42 -3.18 -2.65
C ARG A 43 -0.80 -3.58 -3.48
N ALA A 44 -1.84 -4.13 -2.86
CA ALA A 44 -3.07 -4.49 -3.55
C ALA A 44 -3.78 -3.24 -4.12
N ILE A 45 -3.88 -2.17 -3.32
CA ILE A 45 -4.42 -0.88 -3.76
C ILE A 45 -3.60 -0.33 -4.92
N ARG A 46 -2.26 -0.30 -4.80
CA ARG A 46 -1.38 0.18 -5.87
C ARG A 46 -1.61 -0.61 -7.16
N HIS A 47 -1.66 -1.94 -7.07
CA HIS A 47 -1.92 -2.78 -8.23
C HIS A 47 -3.29 -2.49 -8.88
N LEU A 48 -4.33 -2.27 -8.07
CA LEU A 48 -5.66 -1.91 -8.59
C LEU A 48 -5.66 -0.53 -9.24
N VAL A 49 -4.96 0.44 -8.66
CA VAL A 49 -4.81 1.80 -9.22
C VAL A 49 -4.03 1.76 -10.54
N ASP A 50 -2.93 1.01 -10.58
CA ASP A 50 -2.09 0.88 -11.77
C ASP A 50 -2.80 0.10 -12.90
N ALA A 51 -3.66 -0.86 -12.53
CA ALA A 51 -4.49 -1.61 -13.48
C ALA A 51 -5.78 -0.88 -13.88
N ALA A 52 -6.13 0.21 -13.21
CA ALA A 52 -7.33 0.96 -13.52
C ALA A 52 -7.18 1.64 -14.90
N PRO A 53 -8.22 1.63 -15.75
CA PRO A 53 -8.18 2.35 -17.00
C PRO A 53 -7.99 3.85 -16.72
N PRO A 54 -7.26 4.58 -17.60
CA PRO A 54 -7.11 6.01 -17.46
C PRO A 54 -8.49 6.68 -17.45
N VAL A 55 -8.69 7.59 -16.49
CA VAL A 55 -9.93 8.35 -16.36
C VAL A 55 -10.18 9.11 -17.67
N SER A 56 -11.36 8.94 -18.28
CA SER A 56 -11.71 9.63 -19.53
C SER A 56 -11.70 11.16 -19.35
N ALA A 57 -11.58 11.90 -20.44
CA ALA A 57 -11.61 13.37 -20.38
C ALA A 57 -12.93 13.87 -19.78
N GLU A 58 -14.07 13.26 -20.14
CA GLU A 58 -15.37 13.63 -19.56
C GLU A 58 -15.41 13.35 -18.07
N ARG A 59 -14.93 12.18 -17.63
CA ARG A 59 -14.96 11.80 -16.22
C ARG A 59 -13.98 12.64 -15.38
N ARG A 60 -12.85 13.07 -15.95
CA ARG A 60 -11.94 14.05 -15.32
C ARG A 60 -12.60 15.41 -15.16
N ALA A 61 -13.34 15.89 -16.16
CA ALA A 61 -14.06 17.16 -16.07
C ALA A 61 -15.19 17.10 -15.02
N GLU A 62 -15.93 15.99 -14.96
CA GLU A 62 -16.95 15.77 -13.94
C GLU A 62 -16.36 15.73 -12.52
N LEU A 63 -15.26 15.00 -12.33
CA LEU A 63 -14.51 14.98 -11.06
C LEU A 63 -14.02 16.38 -10.66
N ALA A 64 -13.46 17.14 -11.61
CA ALA A 64 -13.03 18.51 -11.36
C ALA A 64 -14.20 19.40 -10.92
N ASN A 65 -15.35 19.30 -11.58
CA ASN A 65 -16.56 20.04 -11.21
C ASN A 65 -17.08 19.65 -9.83
N MET A 66 -17.04 18.37 -9.45
CA MET A 66 -17.42 17.91 -8.10
C MET A 66 -16.47 18.43 -7.03
N LEU A 67 -15.16 18.46 -7.28
CA LEU A 67 -14.16 18.94 -6.33
C LEU A 67 -14.22 20.47 -6.15
N ILE A 68 -14.50 21.21 -7.22
CA ILE A 68 -14.64 22.68 -7.19
C ILE A 68 -16.00 23.08 -6.58
N GLY A 69 -17.08 22.36 -6.91
CA GLY A 69 -18.44 22.65 -6.42
C GLY A 69 -18.77 22.10 -5.03
N GLY A 70 -17.98 21.16 -4.51
CA GLY A 70 -18.22 20.47 -3.23
C GLY A 70 -17.65 21.17 -1.99
N GLY A 71 -16.86 22.23 -2.15
CA GLY A 71 -16.25 23.00 -1.04
C GLY A 71 -17.16 24.06 -0.40
N ALA A 72 -18.42 24.16 -0.84
CA ALA A 72 -19.37 25.18 -0.38
C ALA A 72 -20.36 24.68 0.70
N ARG A 73 -19.94 23.77 1.58
CA ARG A 73 -20.71 23.39 2.77
C ARG A 73 -19.87 23.55 4.03
#